data_AF-A0A841L9H7-F1
#
_entry.id   AF-A0A841L9H7-F1
#
_cell.length_a   1.000
_cell.length_b   1.000
_cell.length_c   1.000
_cell.angle_alpha   90.00
_cell.angle_beta   90.00
_cell.angle_gamma   90.00
#
_symmetry.space_group_name_H-M   'P 1'
#
loop_
_entity.id
_entity.type
_entity.pdbx_description
1 polymer ?
#
loop_
_entity_poly.entity_id
_entity_poly.type
_entity_poly.pdbx_seq_one_letter_code
_entity_poly.pdbx_strand_id
1 'polypeptide(L)'
;MALPLVALIGIGGLVWPDGGLDEAQLRPPPGVPAALVAAGMSGRDAVLSLRPQRDAMLERSQLVTSGVLAGAIRASSAEAMRAGARPIPDAMAEQLTPHYGHQLVTGVHWTVRGQRLELGSLLTAWVLEEGAVTLGKVVVFDHEGLTDNLWLWAHELAHVEQYRRLGVDGFARAYLADWTAMEAEATVRGNAVVAAVRKEQAEAPIRWLSEGPQPAAKGAASRTSPSSSGR
;
A
#
# COMPACT_ATOMS: atom_id res chain seq x y z
N MET A 1 5.78 -25.88 42.32
CA MET A 1 5.67 -24.59 41.59
C MET A 1 6.69 -24.62 40.46
N ALA A 2 6.22 -24.71 39.23
CA ALA A 2 7.06 -24.82 38.02
C ALA A 2 7.29 -23.44 37.40
N LEU A 3 8.52 -23.16 36.95
CA LEU A 3 8.90 -21.99 36.16
C LEU A 3 9.11 -22.42 34.70
N PRO A 4 8.73 -21.61 33.69
CA PRO A 4 8.85 -21.98 32.29
C PRO A 4 10.27 -21.71 31.75
N LEU A 5 10.79 -22.67 30.98
CA LEU A 5 12.02 -22.59 30.20
C LEU A 5 11.70 -21.86 28.88
N VAL A 6 12.36 -20.74 28.60
CA VAL A 6 12.30 -20.06 27.30
C VAL A 6 13.49 -20.53 26.47
N ALA A 7 13.23 -21.34 25.45
CA ALA A 7 14.21 -21.83 24.49
C ALA A 7 14.58 -20.71 23.48
N LEU A 8 15.88 -20.50 23.29
CA LEU A 8 16.43 -19.74 22.16
C LEU A 8 16.49 -20.69 20.95
N ILE A 9 15.71 -20.42 19.90
CA ILE A 9 15.86 -21.13 18.62
C ILE A 9 16.61 -20.20 17.65
N GLY A 10 17.84 -20.61 17.31
CA GLY A 10 18.60 -20.09 16.20
C GLY A 10 18.10 -20.68 14.88
N ILE A 11 18.17 -19.87 13.83
CA ILE A 11 17.69 -20.16 12.48
C ILE A 11 18.50 -21.32 11.86
N GLY A 12 17.79 -22.33 11.36
CA GLY A 12 18.34 -23.46 10.61
C GLY A 12 17.23 -24.42 10.18
N GLY A 13 16.28 -23.94 9.36
CA GLY A 13 15.15 -24.74 8.90
C GLY A 13 15.54 -25.70 7.77
N LEU A 14 15.77 -26.97 8.11
CA LEU A 14 15.43 -28.09 7.24
C LEU A 14 14.41 -28.94 7.99
N VAL A 15 13.13 -28.79 7.64
CA VAL A 15 12.01 -29.46 8.32
C VAL A 15 11.94 -30.91 7.82
N TRP A 16 12.14 -31.87 8.72
CA TRP A 16 11.85 -33.30 8.51
C TRP A 16 10.44 -33.64 9.06
N PRO A 17 9.68 -34.59 8.48
CA PRO A 17 8.22 -34.64 8.59
C PRO A 17 7.62 -35.20 9.89
N ASP A 18 8.40 -35.45 10.95
CA ASP A 18 7.88 -36.08 12.18
C ASP A 18 8.11 -35.14 13.38
N GLY A 19 7.08 -34.36 13.70
CA GLY A 19 7.13 -33.25 14.64
C GLY A 19 7.36 -33.61 16.11
N GLY A 20 8.63 -33.63 16.51
CA GLY A 20 9.05 -33.48 17.91
C GLY A 20 10.48 -32.93 17.97
N LEU A 21 10.70 -31.87 18.75
CA LEU A 21 12.06 -31.42 19.06
C LEU A 21 12.68 -32.45 20.01
N ASP A 22 13.72 -33.15 19.55
CA ASP A 22 14.44 -34.14 20.36
C ASP A 22 15.24 -33.40 21.45
N GLU A 23 15.25 -33.90 22.70
CA GLU A 23 15.94 -33.24 23.83
C GLU A 23 17.44 -33.03 23.53
N ALA A 24 18.02 -33.86 22.67
CA ALA A 24 19.39 -33.75 22.19
C ALA A 24 19.67 -32.44 21.41
N GLN A 25 18.66 -31.87 20.73
CA GLN A 25 18.78 -30.63 19.98
C GLN A 25 18.59 -29.37 20.85
N LEU A 26 18.00 -29.51 22.04
CA LEU A 26 17.96 -28.43 23.05
C LEU A 26 19.23 -28.36 23.92
N ARG A 27 20.15 -29.33 23.79
CA ARG A 27 21.41 -29.29 24.55
C ARG A 27 22.32 -28.23 23.94
N PRO A 28 22.81 -27.26 24.72
CA PRO A 28 23.78 -26.30 24.21
C PRO A 28 25.02 -27.05 23.71
N PRO A 29 25.66 -26.57 22.63
CA PRO A 29 26.83 -27.24 22.07
C PRO A 29 27.94 -27.40 23.13
N PRO A 30 28.73 -28.48 23.05
CA PRO A 30 29.80 -28.73 24.02
C PRO A 30 30.77 -27.55 24.07
N GLY A 31 30.97 -26.99 25.27
CA GLY A 31 31.86 -25.84 25.52
C GLY A 31 31.15 -24.55 25.98
N VAL A 32 29.88 -24.34 25.61
CA VAL A 32 29.08 -23.18 26.06
C VAL A 32 28.86 -23.17 27.57
N PRO A 33 28.55 -24.31 28.24
CA PRO A 33 28.40 -24.33 29.69
C PRO A 33 29.69 -23.95 30.42
N ALA A 34 30.85 -24.39 29.92
CA ALA A 34 32.15 -24.12 30.52
C ALA A 34 32.57 -22.65 30.35
N ALA A 35 32.30 -22.04 29.20
CA ALA A 35 32.58 -20.63 28.95
C ALA A 35 31.72 -19.69 29.81
N LEU A 36 30.43 -20.02 30.01
CA LEU A 36 29.54 -19.26 30.92
C LEU A 36 30.02 -19.32 32.37
N VAL A 37 30.37 -20.53 32.84
CA VAL A 37 30.84 -20.76 34.21
C VAL A 37 32.19 -20.09 34.45
N ALA A 38 33.12 -20.15 33.48
CA ALA A 38 34.41 -19.45 33.54
C ALA A 38 34.26 -17.93 33.55
N ALA A 39 33.21 -17.39 32.92
CA ALA A 39 32.86 -15.97 32.93
C ALA A 39 32.03 -15.55 34.17
N GLY A 40 31.66 -16.48 35.06
CA GLY A 40 30.80 -16.22 36.22
C GLY A 40 29.37 -15.82 35.88
N MET A 41 28.93 -16.04 34.64
CA MET A 41 27.62 -15.61 34.16
C MET A 41 26.57 -16.68 34.41
N SER A 42 25.45 -16.31 35.04
CA SER A 42 24.29 -17.19 35.07
C SER A 42 23.72 -17.34 33.64
N GLY A 43 22.96 -18.41 33.40
CA GLY A 43 22.27 -18.59 32.10
C GLY A 43 21.38 -17.40 31.72
N ARG A 44 20.84 -16.66 32.70
CA ARG A 44 20.05 -15.45 32.48
C ARG A 44 20.94 -14.28 32.04
N ASP A 45 22.11 -14.11 32.66
CA ASP A 45 23.05 -13.05 32.32
C ASP A 45 23.63 -13.24 30.91
N ALA A 46 23.90 -14.50 30.54
CA ALA A 46 24.31 -14.84 29.19
C ALA A 46 23.23 -14.50 28.15
N VAL A 47 21.97 -14.88 28.38
CA VAL A 47 20.86 -14.53 27.48
C VAL A 47 20.69 -13.02 27.37
N LEU A 48 20.79 -12.27 28.48
CA LEU A 48 20.70 -10.80 28.47
C LEU A 48 21.86 -10.16 27.70
N SER A 49 23.08 -10.69 27.85
CA SER A 49 24.27 -10.17 27.17
C SER A 49 24.24 -10.37 25.64
N LEU A 50 23.51 -11.38 25.15
CA LEU A 50 23.35 -11.66 23.73
C LEU A 50 22.22 -10.86 23.08
N ARG A 51 21.31 -10.26 23.86
CA ARG A 51 20.19 -9.47 23.31
C ARG A 51 20.65 -8.34 22.38
N PRO A 52 21.60 -7.47 22.76
CA PRO A 52 22.04 -6.38 21.88
C PRO A 52 22.63 -6.88 20.56
N GLN A 53 23.36 -8.01 20.58
CA GLN A 53 23.98 -8.59 19.39
C GLN A 53 22.93 -9.23 18.47
N ARG A 54 21.95 -9.93 19.03
CA ARG A 54 20.80 -10.47 18.30
C ARG A 54 19.97 -9.34 17.69
N ASP A 55 19.66 -8.31 18.48
CA ASP A 55 18.83 -7.19 18.04
C ASP A 55 19.55 -6.43 16.90
N ALA A 56 20.86 -6.21 17.02
CA ALA A 56 21.68 -5.63 15.94
C ALA A 56 21.75 -6.53 14.69
N MET A 57 21.76 -7.86 14.83
CA MET A 57 21.74 -8.78 13.70
C MET A 57 20.37 -8.76 12.99
N LEU A 58 19.28 -8.73 13.75
CA LEU A 58 17.91 -8.60 13.22
C LEU A 58 17.75 -7.26 12.50
N GLU A 59 18.22 -6.17 13.09
CA GLU A 59 18.21 -4.84 12.46
C GLU A 59 19.01 -4.83 11.15
N ARG A 60 20.23 -5.39 11.14
CA ARG A 60 21.04 -5.51 9.92
C ARG A 60 20.35 -6.36 8.85
N SER A 61 19.73 -7.46 9.25
CA SER A 61 18.96 -8.32 8.34
C SER A 61 17.77 -7.57 7.72
N GLN A 62 17.04 -6.80 8.53
CA GLN A 62 15.94 -5.96 8.06
C GLN A 62 16.42 -4.84 7.14
N LEU A 63 17.56 -4.21 7.44
CA LEU A 63 18.16 -3.18 6.56
C LEU A 63 18.54 -3.76 5.19
N VAL A 64 19.15 -4.95 5.15
CA VAL A 64 19.47 -5.62 3.89
C VAL A 64 18.20 -5.98 3.12
N THR A 65 17.21 -6.58 3.80
CA THR A 65 15.96 -7.03 3.17
C THR A 65 15.12 -5.85 2.67
N SER A 66 15.05 -4.76 3.43
CA SER A 66 14.38 -3.53 3.01
C SER A 66 15.07 -2.85 1.83
N GLY A 67 16.40 -2.87 1.79
CA GLY A 67 17.17 -2.39 0.63
C GLY A 67 16.87 -3.19 -0.64
N VAL A 68 16.78 -4.52 -0.53
CA VAL A 68 16.40 -5.40 -1.65
C VAL A 68 14.99 -5.09 -2.14
N LEU A 69 14.02 -4.97 -1.22
CA LEU A 69 12.64 -4.62 -1.56
C LEU A 69 12.55 -3.23 -2.22
N ALA A 70 13.21 -2.22 -1.65
CA ALA A 70 13.23 -0.87 -2.21
C ALA A 70 13.87 -0.83 -3.61
N GLY A 71 14.92 -1.62 -3.83
CA GLY A 71 15.53 -1.83 -5.14
C GLY A 71 14.54 -2.44 -6.14
N ALA A 72 13.83 -3.49 -5.75
CA ALA A 72 12.82 -4.14 -6.58
C ALA A 72 11.67 -3.18 -6.95
N ILE A 73 11.12 -2.44 -5.98
CA ILE A 73 10.07 -1.45 -6.22
C ILE A 73 10.51 -0.41 -7.27
N ARG A 74 11.72 0.15 -7.13
CA ARG A 74 12.26 1.12 -8.10
C ARG A 74 12.43 0.53 -9.48
N ALA A 75 13.01 -0.67 -9.57
CA ALA A 75 13.26 -1.35 -10.83
C ALA A 75 11.95 -1.64 -11.57
N SER A 76 10.97 -2.24 -10.90
CA SER A 76 9.66 -2.57 -11.46
C SER A 76 8.84 -1.32 -11.82
N SER A 77 8.88 -0.27 -11.00
CA SER A 77 8.25 1.01 -11.33
C SER A 77 8.85 1.61 -12.61
N ALA A 78 10.17 1.64 -12.73
CA ALA A 78 10.85 2.15 -13.91
C ALA A 78 10.58 1.31 -15.17
N GLU A 79 10.48 -0.01 -15.02
CA GLU A 79 10.10 -0.92 -16.10
C GLU A 79 8.68 -0.68 -16.59
N ALA A 80 7.71 -0.60 -15.68
CA ALA A 80 6.32 -0.31 -16.02
C ALA A 80 6.19 1.03 -16.77
N MET A 81 6.91 2.06 -16.32
CA MET A 81 6.98 3.34 -17.03
C MET A 81 7.55 3.20 -18.45
N ARG A 82 8.66 2.46 -18.62
CA ARG A 82 9.25 2.19 -19.95
C ARG A 82 8.33 1.35 -20.84
N ALA A 83 7.54 0.47 -20.26
CA ALA A 83 6.58 -0.37 -20.96
C ALA A 83 5.32 0.39 -21.41
N GLY A 84 5.16 1.66 -21.01
CA GLY A 84 4.05 2.51 -21.42
C GLY A 84 2.89 2.53 -20.43
N ALA A 85 3.17 2.51 -19.12
CA ALA A 85 2.15 2.77 -18.10
C ALA A 85 1.33 4.02 -18.45
N ARG A 86 0.01 3.90 -18.36
CA ARG A 86 -0.99 4.89 -18.78
C ARG A 86 -1.32 5.85 -17.63
N PRO A 87 -1.75 7.09 -17.89
CA PRO A 87 -2.31 7.94 -16.83
C PRO A 87 -3.61 7.32 -16.27
N ILE A 88 -4.00 7.73 -15.05
CA ILE A 88 -5.30 7.37 -14.47
C ILE A 88 -6.43 7.75 -15.46
N PRO A 89 -7.41 6.88 -15.73
CA PRO A 89 -8.54 7.21 -16.62
C PRO A 89 -9.31 8.44 -16.13
N ASP A 90 -9.73 9.30 -17.05
CA ASP A 90 -10.31 10.63 -16.73
C ASP A 90 -11.48 10.55 -15.72
N ALA A 91 -12.42 9.63 -15.93
CA ALA A 91 -13.57 9.44 -15.05
C ALA A 91 -13.17 9.03 -13.61
N MET A 92 -12.05 8.31 -13.47
CA MET A 92 -11.51 7.92 -12.18
C MET A 92 -10.70 9.08 -11.56
N ALA A 93 -9.92 9.79 -12.38
CA ALA A 93 -9.16 10.96 -11.95
C ALA A 93 -10.08 12.07 -11.41
N GLU A 94 -11.23 12.30 -12.03
CA GLU A 94 -12.25 13.25 -11.58
C GLU A 94 -12.76 12.92 -10.16
N GLN A 95 -13.07 11.65 -9.90
CA GLN A 95 -13.56 11.19 -8.59
C GLN A 95 -12.46 11.24 -7.51
N LEU A 96 -11.20 10.96 -7.86
CA LEU A 96 -10.10 10.88 -6.90
C LEU A 96 -9.47 12.25 -6.58
N THR A 97 -9.50 13.19 -7.52
CA THR A 97 -8.83 14.50 -7.39
C THR A 97 -9.26 15.29 -6.14
N PRO A 98 -10.55 15.36 -5.75
CA PRO A 98 -10.97 16.03 -4.53
C PRO A 98 -10.35 15.45 -3.24
N HIS A 99 -9.95 14.17 -3.25
CA HIS A 99 -9.48 13.44 -2.07
C HIS A 99 -7.97 13.35 -1.93
N TYR A 100 -7.23 13.39 -3.04
CA TYR A 100 -5.76 13.25 -3.05
C TYR A 100 -5.05 14.49 -3.62
N GLY A 101 -5.80 15.41 -4.22
CA GLY A 101 -5.27 16.59 -4.88
C GLY A 101 -4.75 16.31 -6.30
N HIS A 102 -4.92 17.32 -7.16
CA HIS A 102 -4.60 17.23 -8.59
C HIS A 102 -3.16 16.79 -8.87
N GLN A 103 -2.18 17.31 -8.12
CA GLN A 103 -0.77 17.00 -8.33
C GLN A 103 -0.46 15.51 -8.09
N LEU A 104 -1.12 14.87 -7.12
CA LEU A 104 -0.90 13.45 -6.85
C LEU A 104 -1.53 12.61 -7.95
N VAL A 105 -2.82 12.84 -8.23
CA VAL A 105 -3.59 12.07 -9.22
C VAL A 105 -2.95 12.12 -10.61
N THR A 106 -2.54 13.30 -11.07
CA THR A 106 -1.90 13.45 -12.40
C THR A 106 -0.47 12.90 -12.47
N GLY A 107 0.18 12.69 -11.32
CA GLY A 107 1.51 12.09 -11.26
C GLY A 107 1.50 10.56 -11.29
N VAL A 108 0.36 9.94 -11.00
CA VAL A 108 0.21 8.49 -10.93
C VAL A 108 -0.06 7.90 -12.32
N HIS A 109 0.57 6.76 -12.57
CA HIS A 109 0.38 5.98 -13.79
C HIS A 109 -0.07 4.57 -13.41
N TRP A 110 -0.59 3.81 -14.36
CA TRP A 110 -0.99 2.45 -14.13
C TRP A 110 -0.70 1.53 -15.31
N THR A 111 -0.61 0.24 -15.01
CA THR A 111 -0.53 -0.81 -16.01
C THR A 111 -1.28 -2.04 -15.50
N VAL A 112 -1.51 -2.98 -16.39
CA VAL A 112 -1.95 -4.33 -16.04
C VAL A 112 -0.72 -5.24 -16.00
N ARG A 113 -0.74 -6.23 -15.11
CA ARG A 113 0.23 -7.32 -15.07
C ARG A 113 0.17 -8.06 -16.41
N GLY A 114 1.32 -8.26 -17.05
CA GLY A 114 1.41 -9.02 -18.30
C GLY A 114 2.78 -9.67 -18.42
N GLN A 115 3.01 -10.47 -19.48
CA GLN A 115 4.30 -11.14 -19.72
C GLN A 115 5.51 -10.19 -19.90
N ARG A 116 5.28 -8.87 -19.94
CA ARG A 116 6.32 -7.85 -20.11
C ARG A 116 6.73 -7.15 -18.83
N LEU A 117 6.05 -7.39 -17.70
CA LEU A 117 6.43 -6.85 -16.41
C LEU A 117 6.77 -8.02 -15.48
N GLU A 118 8.04 -8.39 -15.47
CA GLU A 118 8.56 -9.41 -14.56
C GLU A 118 8.74 -8.78 -13.18
N LEU A 119 7.69 -8.84 -12.37
CA LEU A 119 7.79 -8.47 -10.96
C LEU A 119 8.64 -9.53 -10.25
N GLY A 120 9.62 -9.08 -9.46
CA GLY A 120 10.41 -10.00 -8.63
C GLY A 120 9.50 -10.84 -7.74
N SER A 121 9.88 -12.08 -7.44
CA SER A 121 9.02 -13.07 -6.75
C SER A 121 8.39 -12.56 -5.44
N LEU A 122 9.09 -11.67 -4.72
CA LEU A 122 8.57 -11.01 -3.52
C LEU A 122 7.38 -10.07 -3.81
N LEU A 123 7.45 -9.27 -4.88
CA LEU A 123 6.37 -8.38 -5.30
C LEU A 123 5.21 -9.16 -5.92
N THR A 124 5.50 -10.23 -6.65
CA THR A 124 4.46 -11.10 -7.24
C THR A 124 3.58 -11.74 -6.17
N ALA A 125 4.15 -12.14 -5.04
CA ALA A 125 3.38 -12.63 -3.90
C ALA A 125 2.43 -11.55 -3.32
N TRP A 126 2.82 -10.27 -3.38
CA TRP A 126 2.01 -9.16 -2.87
C TRP A 126 0.78 -8.85 -3.74
N VAL A 127 0.91 -8.97 -5.07
CA VAL A 127 -0.21 -8.66 -5.99
C VAL A 127 -1.38 -9.65 -5.88
N LEU A 128 -1.22 -10.73 -5.10
CA LEU A 128 -2.21 -11.81 -5.01
C LEU A 128 -3.29 -11.59 -3.93
N GLU A 129 -3.17 -10.62 -3.04
CA GLU A 129 -4.16 -10.45 -1.96
C GLU A 129 -5.35 -9.54 -2.33
N GLU A 130 -5.14 -8.42 -3.05
CA GLU A 130 -6.22 -7.45 -3.34
C GLU A 130 -6.38 -7.08 -4.84
N GLY A 131 -5.59 -7.69 -5.72
CA GLY A 131 -5.72 -7.54 -7.17
C GLY A 131 -5.05 -6.29 -7.76
N ALA A 132 -4.40 -5.46 -6.95
CA ALA A 132 -3.46 -4.44 -7.41
C ALA A 132 -2.26 -4.29 -6.45
N VAL A 133 -1.24 -3.55 -6.89
CA VAL A 133 -0.11 -3.14 -6.05
C VAL A 133 0.44 -1.79 -6.50
N THR A 134 0.86 -0.96 -5.56
CA THR A 134 1.53 0.31 -5.86
C THR A 134 3.06 0.21 -5.77
N LEU A 135 3.71 0.57 -6.88
CA LEU A 135 5.15 0.64 -7.04
C LEU A 135 5.60 2.10 -7.18
N GLY A 136 5.72 2.79 -6.04
CA GLY A 136 6.04 4.21 -5.98
C GLY A 136 4.89 5.08 -6.50
N LYS A 137 4.94 5.42 -7.79
CA LYS A 137 3.90 6.22 -8.48
C LYS A 137 3.15 5.43 -9.57
N VAL A 138 3.38 4.12 -9.65
CA VAL A 138 2.76 3.26 -10.65
C VAL A 138 1.90 2.23 -9.96
N VAL A 139 0.62 2.16 -10.32
CA VAL A 139 -0.32 1.14 -9.86
C VAL A 139 -0.34 -0.01 -10.87
N VAL A 140 -0.15 -1.24 -10.40
CA VAL A 140 -0.17 -2.43 -11.25
C VAL A 140 -1.38 -3.26 -10.87
N PHE A 141 -2.37 -3.32 -11.76
CA PHE A 141 -3.55 -4.16 -11.59
C PHE A 141 -3.28 -5.58 -12.09
N ASP A 142 -3.91 -6.58 -11.49
CA ASP A 142 -3.86 -7.98 -11.91
C ASP A 142 -4.42 -8.15 -13.33
N HIS A 143 -5.58 -7.55 -13.60
CA HIS A 143 -6.24 -7.55 -14.90
C HIS A 143 -7.00 -6.25 -15.12
N GLU A 144 -7.32 -5.95 -16.38
CA GLU A 144 -7.93 -4.67 -16.75
C GLU A 144 -9.32 -4.44 -16.14
N GLY A 145 -10.07 -5.52 -15.84
CA GLY A 145 -11.39 -5.41 -15.21
C GLY A 145 -11.41 -4.79 -13.80
N LEU A 146 -10.26 -4.65 -13.14
CA LEU A 146 -10.15 -4.01 -11.82
C LEU A 146 -10.01 -2.49 -11.89
N THR A 147 -9.79 -1.92 -13.08
CA THR A 147 -9.47 -0.49 -13.23
C THR A 147 -10.68 0.42 -13.03
N ASP A 148 -11.89 -0.14 -13.01
CA ASP A 148 -13.12 0.61 -12.72
C ASP A 148 -13.48 0.59 -11.23
N ASN A 149 -12.69 -0.08 -10.39
CA ASN A 149 -12.94 -0.17 -8.95
C ASN A 149 -12.40 1.06 -8.21
N LEU A 150 -13.29 1.98 -7.85
CA LEU A 150 -12.96 3.20 -7.10
C LEU A 150 -12.27 2.91 -5.76
N TRP A 151 -12.71 1.88 -5.03
CA TRP A 151 -12.12 1.54 -3.74
C TRP A 151 -10.65 1.15 -3.91
N LEU A 152 -10.37 0.29 -4.90
CA LEU A 152 -9.02 -0.20 -5.17
C LEU A 152 -8.10 0.96 -5.57
N TRP A 153 -8.55 1.84 -6.46
CA TRP A 153 -7.77 3.05 -6.77
C TRP A 153 -7.47 3.91 -5.53
N ALA A 154 -8.46 4.13 -4.67
CA ALA A 154 -8.25 4.93 -3.47
C ALA A 154 -7.28 4.25 -2.49
N HIS A 155 -7.37 2.93 -2.32
CA HIS A 155 -6.39 2.14 -1.56
C HIS A 155 -4.98 2.32 -2.10
N GLU A 156 -4.80 2.12 -3.41
CA GLU A 156 -3.49 2.24 -4.07
C GLU A 156 -2.92 3.67 -4.02
N LEU A 157 -3.76 4.70 -4.18
CA LEU A 157 -3.33 6.09 -4.03
C LEU A 157 -2.91 6.43 -2.58
N ALA A 158 -3.44 5.73 -1.57
CA ALA A 158 -2.97 5.87 -0.21
C ALA A 158 -1.53 5.33 -0.07
N HIS A 159 -1.18 4.23 -0.74
CA HIS A 159 0.22 3.81 -0.84
C HIS A 159 1.09 4.83 -1.55
N VAL A 160 0.59 5.51 -2.59
CA VAL A 160 1.32 6.62 -3.24
C VAL A 160 1.61 7.75 -2.23
N GLU A 161 0.65 8.13 -1.38
CA GLU A 161 0.86 9.10 -0.30
C GLU A 161 1.93 8.62 0.69
N GLN A 162 1.88 7.33 1.08
CA GLN A 162 2.90 6.72 1.94
C GLN A 162 4.30 6.79 1.32
N TYR A 163 4.44 6.46 0.02
CA TYR A 163 5.70 6.61 -0.70
C TYR A 163 6.18 8.07 -0.75
N ARG A 164 5.28 9.04 -0.94
CA ARG A 164 5.65 10.47 -0.92
C ARG A 164 6.13 10.91 0.46
N ARG A 165 5.52 10.39 1.52
CA ARG A 165 5.84 10.73 2.92
C ARG A 165 7.15 10.10 3.39
N LEU A 166 7.40 8.85 3.02
CA LEU A 166 8.49 8.04 3.54
C LEU A 166 9.70 7.91 2.58
N GLY A 167 9.49 8.18 1.28
CA GLY A 167 10.38 7.69 0.24
C GLY A 167 10.31 6.17 0.08
N VAL A 168 10.90 5.63 -0.99
CA VAL A 168 10.84 4.17 -1.26
C VAL A 168 11.58 3.35 -0.20
N ASP A 169 12.73 3.82 0.29
CA ASP A 169 13.49 3.11 1.33
C ASP A 169 12.81 3.20 2.71
N GLY A 170 12.13 4.30 3.00
CA GLY A 170 11.33 4.45 4.22
C GLY A 170 10.09 3.55 4.17
N PHE A 171 9.39 3.53 3.03
CA PHE A 171 8.25 2.64 2.81
C PHE A 171 8.66 1.18 2.98
N ALA A 172 9.71 0.72 2.31
CA ALA A 172 10.17 -0.68 2.39
C ALA A 172 10.53 -1.09 3.82
N ARG A 173 11.16 -0.20 4.60
CA ARG A 173 11.44 -0.45 6.02
C ARG A 173 10.17 -0.51 6.86
N ALA A 174 9.27 0.46 6.71
CA ALA A 174 8.01 0.51 7.47
C ALA A 174 7.13 -0.71 7.17
N TYR A 175 7.03 -1.07 5.89
CA TYR A 175 6.25 -2.22 5.43
C TYR A 175 6.80 -3.55 5.97
N LEU A 176 8.12 -3.78 5.91
CA LEU A 176 8.70 -5.00 6.48
C LEU A 176 8.64 -5.05 8.02
N ALA A 177 8.54 -3.89 8.67
CA ALA A 177 8.38 -3.81 10.12
C ALA A 177 6.94 -4.09 10.56
N ASP A 178 5.95 -3.49 9.89
CA ASP A 178 4.52 -3.62 10.21
C ASP A 178 3.66 -3.35 8.96
N TRP A 179 3.57 -4.35 8.08
CA TRP A 179 2.75 -4.26 6.87
C TRP A 179 1.27 -4.10 7.21
N THR A 180 0.80 -4.73 8.28
CA THR A 180 -0.61 -4.66 8.72
C THR A 180 -1.03 -3.23 9.01
N ALA A 181 -0.19 -2.44 9.69
CA ALA A 181 -0.48 -1.04 9.95
C ALA A 181 -0.51 -0.20 8.65
N MET A 182 0.40 -0.48 7.71
CA MET A 182 0.46 0.20 6.41
C MET A 182 -0.79 -0.07 5.56
N GLU A 183 -1.22 -1.34 5.49
CA GLU A 183 -2.45 -1.75 4.79
C GLU A 183 -3.72 -1.24 5.47
N ALA A 184 -3.75 -1.20 6.80
CA ALA A 184 -4.88 -0.65 7.54
C ALA A 184 -5.07 0.85 7.25
N GLU A 185 -3.98 1.63 7.19
CA GLU A 185 -4.05 3.05 6.79
C GLU A 185 -4.62 3.19 5.38
N ALA A 186 -4.15 2.38 4.42
CA ALA A 186 -4.63 2.40 3.04
C ALA A 186 -6.11 2.01 2.93
N THR A 187 -6.53 0.95 3.62
CA THR A 187 -7.92 0.49 3.71
C THR A 187 -8.84 1.57 4.28
N VAL A 188 -8.44 2.22 5.37
CA VAL A 188 -9.21 3.31 5.99
C VAL A 188 -9.40 4.45 4.99
N ARG A 189 -8.34 4.81 4.25
CA ARG A 189 -8.42 5.88 3.24
C ARG A 189 -9.31 5.48 2.06
N GLY A 190 -9.20 4.25 1.55
CA GLY A 190 -10.07 3.71 0.51
C GLY A 190 -11.55 3.74 0.89
N ASN A 191 -11.85 3.30 2.11
CA ASN A 191 -13.21 3.33 2.68
C ASN A 191 -13.76 4.75 2.79
N ALA A 192 -12.95 5.71 3.23
CA ALA A 192 -13.36 7.11 3.37
C ALA A 192 -13.71 7.75 2.02
N VAL A 193 -12.94 7.48 0.97
CA VAL A 193 -13.19 7.98 -0.38
C VAL A 193 -14.50 7.42 -0.94
N VAL A 194 -14.70 6.10 -0.87
CA VAL A 194 -15.94 5.48 -1.36
C VAL A 194 -17.16 6.00 -0.60
N ALA A 195 -17.05 6.18 0.72
CA ALA A 195 -18.13 6.75 1.52
C ALA A 195 -18.46 8.19 1.09
N ALA A 196 -17.45 9.02 0.81
CA ALA A 196 -17.64 10.39 0.35
C ALA A 196 -18.32 10.46 -1.03
N VAL A 197 -17.83 9.68 -2.00
CA VAL A 197 -18.42 9.64 -3.36
C VAL A 197 -19.85 9.13 -3.34
N ARG A 198 -20.15 8.08 -2.55
CA ARG A 198 -21.52 7.59 -2.39
C ARG A 198 -22.47 8.64 -1.80
N LYS A 199 -21.98 9.42 -0.83
CA LYS A 199 -22.76 10.51 -0.22
C LYS A 199 -23.07 11.60 -1.26
N GLU A 200 -22.09 12.03 -2.04
CA GLU A 200 -22.28 13.02 -3.10
C GLU A 200 -23.28 12.54 -4.17
N GLN A 201 -23.18 11.27 -4.59
CA GLN A 201 -24.12 10.66 -5.54
C GLN A 201 -25.54 10.56 -5.00
N ALA A 202 -25.73 10.43 -3.68
CA ALA A 202 -27.04 10.43 -3.05
C ALA A 202 -27.62 11.84 -2.91
N GLU A 203 -26.77 12.85 -2.73
CA GLU A 203 -27.16 14.26 -2.55
C GLU A 203 -27.39 14.98 -3.89
N ALA A 204 -26.72 14.56 -4.97
CA ALA A 204 -26.95 15.05 -6.32
C ALA A 204 -28.47 15.06 -6.66
N PRO A 205 -29.21 13.93 -6.49
CA PRO A 205 -30.52 13.82 -5.82
C PRO A 205 -31.49 15.00 -5.78
N ILE A 206 -31.03 15.96 -5.01
CA ILE A 206 -31.85 16.96 -4.33
C ILE A 206 -31.46 18.36 -4.83
N ARG A 207 -30.31 18.48 -5.51
CA ARG A 207 -29.80 19.74 -6.01
C ARG A 207 -30.67 20.33 -7.13
N TRP A 208 -31.20 19.50 -8.04
CA TRP A 208 -32.15 19.96 -9.07
C TRP A 208 -33.53 20.35 -8.53
N LEU A 209 -33.88 19.91 -7.32
CA LEU A 209 -35.12 20.30 -6.65
C LEU A 209 -34.96 21.62 -5.86
N SER A 210 -33.74 22.01 -5.52
CA SER A 210 -33.44 23.26 -4.80
C SER A 210 -32.98 24.40 -5.70
N GLU A 211 -32.39 24.09 -6.86
CA GLU A 211 -32.10 25.04 -7.95
C GLU A 211 -33.24 25.02 -8.99
N GLY A 212 -34.43 25.49 -8.61
CA GLY A 212 -35.59 25.54 -9.51
C GLY A 212 -35.33 26.41 -10.76
N PRO A 213 -36.06 26.21 -11.88
CA PRO A 213 -35.90 27.03 -13.08
C PRO A 213 -36.05 28.52 -12.76
N GLN A 214 -35.03 29.33 -13.07
CA GLN A 214 -35.15 30.78 -12.97
C GLN A 214 -36.35 31.21 -13.84
N PRO A 215 -37.35 31.92 -13.29
CA PRO A 215 -38.47 32.37 -14.09
C PRO A 215 -37.95 33.30 -15.17
N ALA A 216 -38.18 32.91 -16.43
CA ALA A 216 -37.92 33.77 -17.57
C ALA A 216 -38.60 35.13 -17.32
N ALA A 217 -37.81 36.19 -17.30
CA ALA A 217 -38.29 37.55 -17.15
C ALA A 217 -39.28 37.87 -18.29
N LYS A 218 -40.58 37.78 -17.99
CA LYS A 218 -41.63 38.29 -18.86
C LYS A 218 -41.80 39.79 -18.59
N GLY A 219 -41.50 40.62 -19.57
CA GLY A 219 -42.05 41.97 -19.62
C GLY A 219 -41.23 43.00 -20.38
N ALA A 220 -41.46 43.09 -21.70
CA ALA A 220 -41.59 44.38 -22.39
C ALA A 220 -42.16 44.15 -23.80
N ALA A 221 -43.48 43.93 -23.87
CA ALA A 221 -44.20 44.13 -25.12
C ALA A 221 -44.33 45.64 -25.37
N SER A 222 -43.70 46.13 -26.45
CA SER A 222 -43.99 47.45 -27.02
C SER A 222 -44.40 47.28 -28.48
N ARG A 223 -45.73 47.28 -28.65
CA ARG A 223 -46.52 47.87 -29.75
C ARG A 223 -45.97 47.74 -31.18
N THR A 224 -46.69 46.94 -31.95
CA THR A 224 -46.78 47.00 -33.40
C THR A 224 -47.40 48.34 -33.87
N SER A 225 -46.92 48.84 -35.00
CA SER A 225 -47.64 49.78 -35.87
C SER A 225 -47.42 49.31 -37.32
N PRO A 226 -48.48 49.12 -38.13
CA PRO A 226 -48.32 48.80 -39.54
C PRO A 226 -48.32 50.10 -40.36
N SER A 227 -47.25 50.33 -41.13
CA SER A 227 -47.28 51.31 -42.22
C SER A 227 -47.42 50.56 -43.54
N SER A 228 -48.51 50.87 -44.23
CA SER A 228 -48.82 50.48 -45.60
C SER A 228 -48.09 51.38 -46.61
N SER A 229 -48.24 51.01 -47.90
CA SER A 229 -47.81 51.66 -49.14
C SER A 229 -46.33 51.43 -49.54
N GLY A 230 -45.98 51.05 -50.76
CA GLY A 230 -46.75 50.92 -52.00
C GLY A 230 -45.85 51.33 -53.17
N ARG A 231 -45.78 50.46 -54.19
CA ARG A 231 -45.08 50.56 -55.49
C ARG A 231 -43.58 50.28 -55.51
#